data_AF-A0A1M8A126-F1
#
_entry.id   AF-A0A1M8A126-F1
#
_cell.length_a   1.000
_cell.length_b   1.000
_cell.length_c   1.000
_cell.angle_alpha   90.00
_cell.angle_beta   90.00
_cell.angle_gamma   90.00
#
_symmetry.space_group_name_H-M   'P 1'
#
loop_
_entity.id
_entity.type
_entity.pdbx_description
1 polymer ?
#
loop_
_entity_poly.entity_id
_entity_poly.type
_entity_poly.pdbx_seq_one_letter_code
_entity_poly.pdbx_strand_id
1 'polypeptide(L)'
;MSDSSSHRPLTGSSRSSASKDTVYTIGMALTIVSCVFFLLSFLSSLAGLVRDAPPPTSASFAGSRYYGRCNPYMKPGYVSHDPYPVWKPYDSTCQSTPILPHLLSLLPGAKVGPVAALRAQNTPKQAEDEVIRTVKNRTILLVGDAVDRAMVRNLCAMVGETPVAVDASHPWGASLKQVSAYTGKSANNVVLADYCFIPQYSTLVTSFYHYGADTDELWRAQPSYFPPGSFESRLKSLLQPYLSSMSSSPAYNGVQASSSQPDLVVFSSGLWDLAAWAMEDDSEHLDATGDLSDKRLEWWRSRMVDMLVELRKVIGSSAPIAWRSTHMSMSTAKDTVESFIASTSAAEPVAPTGTGHQFAHPHRIAQLNEARKSFLPLLGRDSVRGKLSKTIWSQSNEPYLRDMPFGEVTLGLPLQQDSLLTPGLESYAFLFWSMVFFELHDSVI
;
A
#
# COMPACT_ATOMS: atom_id res chain seq x y z
N MET A 1 -66.40 -44.97 46.45
CA MET A 1 -66.41 -45.63 47.78
C MET A 1 -65.28 -46.64 47.74
N SER A 2 -64.09 -46.22 48.19
CA SER A 2 -63.53 -46.41 49.55
C SER A 2 -62.62 -47.66 49.52
N ASP A 3 -61.30 -47.60 49.33
CA ASP A 3 -60.19 -46.81 49.89
C ASP A 3 -59.47 -47.51 51.06
N SER A 4 -58.14 -47.34 51.07
CA SER A 4 -57.12 -47.66 52.08
C SER A 4 -56.62 -49.12 52.22
N SER A 5 -55.35 -49.43 52.53
CA SER A 5 -54.03 -48.75 52.46
C SER A 5 -53.01 -49.68 53.16
N SER A 6 -51.81 -49.89 52.60
CA SER A 6 -50.60 -50.15 53.42
C SER A 6 -49.30 -50.03 52.59
N HIS A 7 -48.31 -49.35 53.19
CA HIS A 7 -47.09 -48.73 52.65
C HIS A 7 -45.93 -49.62 52.11
N ARG A 8 -45.23 -49.06 51.08
CA ARG A 8 -43.76 -48.92 50.74
C ARG A 8 -42.71 -50.01 51.10
N PRO A 9 -41.66 -50.21 50.27
CA PRO A 9 -40.58 -49.21 50.02
C PRO A 9 -40.22 -49.01 48.52
N LEU A 10 -39.98 -47.79 48.04
CA LEU A 10 -38.69 -47.08 47.91
C LEU A 10 -37.52 -47.89 47.30
N THR A 11 -37.05 -47.38 46.16
CA THR A 11 -35.73 -47.57 45.52
C THR A 11 -35.45 -48.95 44.92
N GLY A 12 -35.60 -49.05 43.60
CA GLY A 12 -34.92 -50.06 42.80
C GLY A 12 -33.41 -49.85 42.89
N SER A 13 -32.74 -50.81 43.49
CA SER A 13 -31.29 -50.91 43.59
C SER A 13 -30.70 -51.54 42.32
N SER A 14 -29.86 -50.82 41.60
CA SER A 14 -28.73 -51.43 40.90
C SER A 14 -27.53 -50.48 40.92
N ARG A 15 -26.98 -50.25 42.11
CA ARG A 15 -25.57 -49.80 42.20
C ARG A 15 -24.71 -51.01 41.86
N SER A 16 -24.27 -51.10 40.61
CA SER A 16 -23.14 -51.94 40.26
C SER A 16 -21.92 -51.38 41.00
N SER A 17 -21.55 -52.04 42.10
CA SER A 17 -20.26 -51.83 42.74
C SER A 17 -19.18 -52.16 41.73
N ALA A 18 -18.65 -51.15 41.04
CA ALA A 18 -17.38 -51.32 40.34
C ALA A 18 -16.37 -51.81 41.40
N SER A 19 -15.72 -52.94 41.13
CA SER A 19 -14.69 -53.46 42.02
C SER A 19 -13.71 -52.34 42.35
N LYS A 20 -13.28 -52.24 43.62
CA LYS A 20 -12.25 -51.27 44.05
C LYS A 20 -11.03 -51.32 43.14
N ASP A 21 -10.73 -52.49 42.56
CA ASP A 21 -9.63 -52.70 41.61
C ASP A 21 -9.88 -52.01 40.26
N THR A 22 -11.11 -51.99 39.77
CA THR A 22 -11.46 -51.32 38.50
C THR A 22 -11.37 -49.79 38.64
N VAL A 23 -11.86 -49.25 39.75
CA VAL A 23 -11.77 -47.80 40.04
C VAL A 23 -10.32 -47.38 40.26
N TYR A 24 -9.53 -48.20 40.96
CA TYR A 24 -8.10 -47.97 41.15
C TYR A 24 -7.32 -48.02 39.83
N THR A 25 -7.63 -49.00 38.96
CA THR A 25 -6.99 -49.14 37.65
C THR A 25 -7.29 -47.98 36.72
N ILE A 26 -8.55 -47.51 36.69
CA ILE A 26 -8.97 -46.35 35.91
C ILE A 26 -8.33 -45.06 36.47
N GLY A 27 -8.30 -44.91 37.79
CA GLY A 27 -7.64 -43.77 38.44
C GLY A 27 -6.13 -43.72 38.17
N MET A 28 -5.47 -44.88 38.21
CA MET A 28 -4.04 -44.99 37.88
C MET A 28 -3.77 -44.67 36.40
N ALA A 29 -4.60 -45.16 35.48
CA ALA A 29 -4.49 -44.85 34.06
C ALA A 29 -4.67 -43.35 33.77
N LEU A 30 -5.68 -42.71 34.38
CA LEU A 30 -5.92 -41.26 34.25
C LEU A 30 -4.77 -40.43 34.83
N THR A 31 -4.17 -40.90 35.93
CA THR A 31 -3.01 -40.22 36.54
C THR A 31 -1.79 -40.33 35.63
N ILE A 32 -1.54 -41.49 35.03
CA ILE A 32 -0.44 -41.68 34.07
C ILE A 32 -0.65 -40.80 32.83
N VAL A 33 -1.86 -40.76 32.27
CA VAL A 33 -2.19 -39.90 31.13
C VAL A 33 -2.02 -38.43 31.47
N SER A 34 -2.44 -38.01 32.66
CA SER A 34 -2.27 -36.62 33.13
C SER A 34 -0.78 -36.29 33.30
N CYS A 35 0.01 -37.18 33.91
CA CYS A 35 1.45 -37.00 34.03
C CYS A 35 2.15 -36.92 32.67
N VAL A 36 1.77 -37.77 31.71
CA VAL A 36 2.30 -37.72 30.33
C VAL A 36 1.90 -36.41 29.65
N PHE A 37 0.66 -35.95 29.80
CA PHE A 37 0.20 -34.68 29.25
C PHE A 37 0.94 -33.47 29.86
N PHE A 38 1.14 -33.47 31.18
CA PHE A 38 1.94 -32.44 31.85
C PHE A 38 3.40 -32.48 31.43
N LEU A 39 3.99 -33.68 31.28
CA LEU A 39 5.38 -33.84 30.85
C LEU A 39 5.56 -33.40 29.39
N LEU A 40 4.62 -33.72 28.50
CA LEU A 40 4.61 -33.25 27.11
C LEU A 40 4.38 -31.75 27.01
N SER A 41 3.48 -31.18 27.82
CA SER A 41 3.23 -29.73 27.87
C SER A 41 4.44 -28.98 28.43
N PHE A 42 5.09 -29.54 29.46
CA PHE A 42 6.32 -29.00 30.05
C PHE A 42 7.50 -29.10 29.08
N LEU A 43 7.70 -30.23 28.42
CA LEU A 43 8.72 -30.40 27.37
C LEU A 43 8.45 -29.48 26.17
N SER A 44 7.19 -29.25 25.80
CA SER A 44 6.81 -28.30 24.74
C SER A 44 7.07 -26.85 25.17
N SER A 45 6.89 -26.53 26.46
CA SER A 45 7.23 -25.22 27.02
C SER A 45 8.74 -24.99 27.12
N LEU A 46 9.52 -26.06 27.34
CA LEU A 46 10.98 -26.03 27.32
C LEU A 46 11.55 -26.03 25.90
N ALA A 47 10.87 -26.64 24.93
CA ALA A 47 11.24 -26.60 23.51
C ALA A 47 11.04 -25.21 22.87
N GLY A 48 10.42 -24.27 23.58
CA GLY A 48 10.44 -22.83 23.27
C GLY A 48 11.73 -22.12 23.69
N LEU A 49 12.64 -22.79 24.41
CA LEU A 49 13.95 -22.29 24.79
C LEU A 49 15.03 -23.17 24.12
N VAL A 50 15.68 -22.59 23.10
CA VAL A 50 16.82 -23.17 22.36
C VAL A 50 16.44 -24.24 21.33
N ARG A 51 15.98 -23.78 20.17
CA ARG A 51 16.38 -24.36 18.90
C ARG A 51 17.01 -23.25 18.08
N ASP A 52 18.32 -23.36 17.85
CA ASP A 52 19.00 -22.73 16.73
C ASP A 52 18.38 -23.30 15.45
N ALA A 53 17.25 -22.73 15.05
CA ALA A 53 16.84 -22.78 13.67
C ALA A 53 17.93 -22.06 12.86
N PRO A 54 18.37 -22.60 11.71
CA PRO A 54 19.17 -21.79 10.80
C PRO A 54 18.39 -20.51 10.55
N PRO A 55 19.04 -19.33 10.60
CA PRO A 55 18.30 -18.08 10.51
C PRO A 55 17.47 -18.16 9.21
N PRO A 56 16.15 -17.89 9.25
CA PRO A 56 15.52 -17.46 8.02
C PRO A 56 16.41 -16.34 7.51
N THR A 57 16.69 -16.30 6.22
CA THR A 57 17.35 -15.18 5.56
C THR A 57 16.49 -13.95 5.80
N SER A 58 16.61 -13.38 6.99
CA SER A 58 16.07 -12.10 7.38
C SER A 58 16.81 -11.17 6.48
N ALA A 59 16.12 -10.68 5.45
CA ALA A 59 16.51 -9.45 4.80
C ALA A 59 16.82 -8.50 5.96
N SER A 60 18.11 -8.16 6.14
CA SER A 60 18.50 -7.19 7.13
C SER A 60 17.87 -5.88 6.67
N PHE A 61 16.77 -5.51 7.31
CA PHE A 61 16.04 -4.28 7.04
C PHE A 61 16.86 -3.12 7.62
N ALA A 62 18.01 -2.84 7.01
CA ALA A 62 18.85 -1.70 7.35
C ALA A 62 18.24 -0.43 6.75
N GLY A 63 17.07 -0.03 7.25
CA GLY A 63 16.63 1.35 7.16
C GLY A 63 17.28 2.11 8.32
N SER A 64 18.12 3.09 8.03
CA SER A 64 18.57 4.06 9.03
C SER A 64 17.33 4.70 9.67
N ARG A 65 17.07 4.41 10.96
CA ARG A 65 16.12 5.20 11.76
C ARG A 65 16.73 6.58 11.94
N TYR A 66 16.31 7.55 11.13
CA TYR A 66 16.72 8.95 11.33
C TYR A 66 15.98 9.52 12.56
N TYR A 67 16.70 9.57 13.69
CA TYR A 67 16.33 10.43 14.81
C TYR A 67 16.78 11.86 14.49
N GLY A 68 15.84 12.80 14.32
CA GLY A 68 16.15 14.22 14.53
C GLY A 68 15.64 15.25 13.54
N ARG A 69 15.02 14.89 12.41
CA ARG A 69 14.34 15.87 11.53
C ARG A 69 12.83 15.74 11.63
N CYS A 70 12.18 16.89 11.66
CA CYS A 70 10.75 16.96 11.82
C CYS A 70 10.04 16.73 10.49
N ASN A 71 9.08 15.80 10.44
CA ASN A 71 8.18 15.65 9.30
C ASN A 71 6.98 16.61 9.46
N PRO A 72 6.87 17.67 8.63
CA PRO A 72 5.83 18.70 8.75
C PRO A 72 4.43 18.13 8.51
N TYR A 73 4.30 17.12 7.66
CA TYR A 73 3.02 16.49 7.32
C TYR A 73 2.48 15.59 8.44
N MET A 74 3.34 15.20 9.38
CA MET A 74 2.97 14.47 10.60
C MET A 74 2.56 15.40 11.75
N LYS A 75 2.76 16.71 11.59
CA LYS A 75 2.36 17.70 12.60
C LYS A 75 0.95 18.22 12.29
N PRO A 76 0.14 18.50 13.33
CA PRO A 76 -1.12 19.20 13.17
C PRO A 76 -0.92 20.51 12.39
N GLY A 77 -1.79 20.77 11.42
CA GLY A 77 -1.67 21.88 10.50
C GLY A 77 -2.91 22.09 9.65
N TYR A 78 -2.78 22.88 8.61
CA TYR A 78 -3.83 23.17 7.64
C TYR A 78 -3.24 23.44 6.25
N VAL A 79 -4.04 23.29 5.20
CA VAL A 79 -3.63 23.67 3.85
C VAL A 79 -3.84 25.17 3.64
N SER A 80 -2.77 25.87 3.29
CA SER A 80 -2.79 27.26 2.84
C SER A 80 -2.64 27.30 1.32
N HIS A 81 -3.41 28.15 0.63
CA HIS A 81 -3.34 28.30 -0.83
C HIS A 81 -2.52 29.51 -1.28
N ASP A 82 -2.12 30.38 -0.36
CA ASP A 82 -1.27 31.55 -0.64
C ASP A 82 0.18 31.28 -0.18
N PRO A 83 1.19 31.42 -1.07
CA PRO A 83 1.10 31.75 -2.51
C PRO A 83 0.73 30.58 -3.43
N TYR A 84 0.83 29.35 -2.93
CA TYR A 84 0.43 28.11 -3.59
C TYR A 84 0.01 27.10 -2.52
N PRO A 85 -0.65 25.98 -2.88
CA PRO A 85 -1.11 24.97 -1.93
C PRO A 85 0.04 24.36 -1.12
N VAL A 86 0.06 24.58 0.19
CA VAL A 86 1.12 24.08 1.08
C VAL A 86 0.53 23.69 2.42
N TRP A 87 1.01 22.58 2.96
CA TRP A 87 0.71 22.20 4.35
C TRP A 87 1.48 23.13 5.30
N LYS A 88 0.76 23.90 6.12
CA LYS A 88 1.29 24.76 7.17
C LYS A 88 1.03 24.11 8.53
N PRO A 89 2.04 23.46 9.14
CA PRO A 89 1.92 22.96 10.50
C PRO A 89 1.92 24.13 11.49
N TYR A 90 1.19 23.96 12.59
CA TYR A 90 1.15 24.95 13.67
C TYR A 90 2.49 25.11 14.38
N ASP A 91 3.34 24.08 14.32
CA ASP A 91 4.70 24.08 14.84
C ASP A 91 5.64 24.85 13.89
N SER A 92 6.02 26.07 14.25
CA SER A 92 6.91 26.92 13.47
C SER A 92 8.31 26.36 13.29
N THR A 93 8.72 25.38 14.12
CA THR A 93 10.05 24.74 14.01
C THR A 93 10.08 23.61 12.97
N CYS A 94 8.92 23.22 12.46
CA CYS A 94 8.74 22.05 11.61
C CYS A 94 8.01 22.42 10.32
N GLN A 95 8.58 23.29 9.49
CA GLN A 95 7.89 23.80 8.30
C GLN A 95 8.15 22.93 7.06
N SER A 96 7.18 22.93 6.14
CA SER A 96 7.27 22.25 4.84
C SER A 96 8.36 22.84 3.96
N THR A 97 9.21 21.99 3.37
CA THR A 97 10.27 22.43 2.47
C THR A 97 9.69 22.79 1.09
N PRO A 98 9.99 23.99 0.53
CA PRO A 98 9.44 24.44 -0.74
C PRO A 98 10.19 23.88 -1.97
N ILE A 99 10.52 22.57 -1.97
CA ILE A 99 11.30 21.95 -3.06
C ILE A 99 10.54 22.02 -4.40
N LEU A 100 9.28 21.59 -4.43
CA LEU A 100 8.44 21.60 -5.64
C LEU A 100 8.28 23.01 -6.25
N PRO A 101 7.82 24.04 -5.52
CA PRO A 101 7.64 25.37 -6.12
C PRO A 101 8.96 25.98 -6.61
N HIS A 102 10.08 25.71 -5.94
CA HIS A 102 11.41 26.10 -6.44
C HIS A 102 11.79 25.32 -7.70
N LEU A 103 11.57 24.00 -7.75
CA LEU A 103 11.78 23.19 -8.96
C LEU A 103 10.99 23.76 -10.15
N LEU A 104 9.69 24.04 -9.97
CA LEU A 104 8.84 24.63 -11.01
C LEU A 104 9.37 25.99 -11.48
N SER A 105 9.90 26.82 -10.58
CA SER A 105 10.45 28.12 -10.97
C SER A 105 11.70 28.02 -11.87
N LEU A 106 12.46 26.92 -11.75
CA LEU A 106 13.71 26.68 -12.48
C LEU A 106 13.46 26.02 -13.84
N LEU A 107 12.31 25.39 -14.02
CA LEU A 107 11.94 24.70 -15.26
C LEU A 107 11.27 25.65 -16.26
N PRO A 108 11.74 25.72 -17.53
CA PRO A 108 11.12 26.57 -18.55
C PRO A 108 9.66 26.22 -18.83
N GLY A 109 9.33 24.92 -18.85
CA GLY A 109 8.00 24.41 -19.18
C GLY A 109 6.92 24.74 -18.15
N ALA A 110 7.31 24.95 -16.90
CA ALA A 110 6.41 25.28 -15.79
C ALA A 110 6.03 26.78 -15.71
N LYS A 111 6.46 27.61 -16.68
CA LYS A 111 6.24 29.07 -16.68
C LYS A 111 4.93 29.53 -17.32
N VAL A 112 4.14 28.62 -17.89
CA VAL A 112 2.94 28.94 -18.68
C VAL A 112 1.70 28.24 -18.13
N GLY A 113 0.53 28.85 -18.29
CA GLY A 113 -0.76 28.25 -17.94
C GLY A 113 -1.06 28.24 -16.43
N PRO A 114 -2.03 27.42 -15.97
CA PRO A 114 -2.47 27.39 -14.56
C PRO A 114 -1.35 26.99 -13.59
N VAL A 115 -0.38 26.21 -14.07
CA VAL A 115 0.81 25.79 -13.31
C VAL A 115 1.72 26.97 -12.94
N ALA A 116 1.71 28.06 -13.71
CA ALA A 116 2.56 29.22 -13.46
C ALA A 116 2.27 29.90 -12.11
N ALA A 117 1.09 29.69 -11.52
CA ALA A 117 0.75 30.16 -10.18
C ALA A 117 1.38 29.30 -9.06
N LEU A 118 1.75 28.05 -9.36
CA LEU A 118 2.29 27.09 -8.40
C LEU A 118 3.80 27.24 -8.16
N ARG A 119 4.47 28.09 -8.93
CA ARG A 119 5.92 28.32 -8.83
C ARG A 119 6.26 29.30 -7.71
N ALA A 120 7.46 29.14 -7.15
CA ALA A 120 8.06 30.19 -6.34
C ALA A 120 8.32 31.44 -7.21
N GLN A 121 8.04 32.62 -6.66
CA GLN A 121 8.29 33.89 -7.36
C GLN A 121 9.78 34.21 -7.48
N ASN A 122 10.54 33.88 -6.42
CA ASN A 122 11.99 34.03 -6.35
C ASN A 122 12.61 32.72 -5.86
N THR A 123 13.74 32.33 -6.46
CA THR A 123 14.49 31.14 -6.06
C THR A 123 15.93 31.55 -5.75
N PRO A 124 16.27 31.77 -4.48
CA PRO A 124 17.63 32.08 -4.06
C PRO A 124 18.59 30.95 -4.45
N LYS A 125 19.89 31.26 -4.58
CA LYS A 125 20.89 30.27 -4.97
C LYS A 125 20.93 29.04 -4.04
N GLN A 126 20.76 29.25 -2.73
CA GLN A 126 20.69 28.18 -1.75
C GLN A 126 19.53 27.20 -2.01
N ALA A 127 18.36 27.73 -2.40
CA ALA A 127 17.19 26.93 -2.75
C ALA A 127 17.39 26.18 -4.07
N GLU A 128 18.03 26.80 -5.06
CA GLU A 128 18.41 26.14 -6.31
C GLU A 128 19.35 24.95 -6.04
N ASP A 129 20.37 25.14 -5.22
CA ASP A 129 21.33 24.10 -4.86
C ASP A 129 20.67 22.95 -4.07
N GLU A 130 19.65 23.28 -3.25
CA GLU A 130 18.84 22.29 -2.53
C GLU A 130 17.95 21.48 -3.48
N VAL A 131 17.29 22.12 -4.45
CA VAL A 131 16.55 21.42 -5.50
C VAL A 131 17.49 20.49 -6.27
N ILE A 132 18.63 21.00 -6.77
CA ILE A 132 19.61 20.20 -7.53
C ILE A 132 20.05 18.98 -6.73
N ARG A 133 20.43 19.17 -5.46
CA ARG A 133 20.86 18.07 -4.58
C ARG A 133 19.76 17.03 -4.36
N THR A 134 18.51 17.48 -4.32
CA THR A 134 17.34 16.62 -4.10
C THR A 134 17.00 15.80 -5.34
N VAL A 135 16.83 16.44 -6.50
CA VAL A 135 16.18 15.80 -7.65
C VAL A 135 17.15 15.25 -8.70
N LYS A 136 18.39 15.74 -8.75
CA LYS A 136 19.31 15.42 -9.84
C LYS A 136 19.70 13.93 -9.85
N ASN A 137 19.58 13.31 -11.02
CA ASN A 137 19.88 11.90 -11.29
C ASN A 137 19.09 10.91 -10.41
N ARG A 138 17.84 11.27 -10.04
CA ARG A 138 16.99 10.44 -9.18
C ARG A 138 15.91 9.70 -9.93
N THR A 139 15.58 8.51 -9.45
CA THR A 139 14.43 7.72 -9.88
C THR A 139 13.42 7.58 -8.74
N ILE A 140 12.19 8.03 -8.96
CA ILE A 140 11.07 7.88 -8.02
C ILE A 140 10.10 6.86 -8.62
N LEU A 141 9.73 5.84 -7.84
CA LEU A 141 8.77 4.81 -8.23
C LEU A 141 7.50 4.94 -7.38
N LEU A 142 6.35 5.11 -8.02
CA LEU A 142 5.04 5.00 -7.37
C LEU A 142 4.48 3.59 -7.61
N VAL A 143 4.23 2.83 -6.55
CA VAL A 143 3.60 1.50 -6.61
C VAL A 143 2.20 1.61 -6.06
N GLY A 144 1.20 1.51 -6.94
CA GLY A 144 -0.18 1.74 -6.57
C GLY A 144 -1.17 1.49 -7.71
N ASP A 145 -2.10 2.42 -7.90
CA ASP A 145 -3.26 2.27 -8.78
C ASP A 145 -3.42 3.44 -9.78
N ALA A 146 -4.63 3.62 -10.32
CA ALA A 146 -4.94 4.68 -11.28
C ALA A 146 -4.73 6.10 -10.71
N VAL A 147 -4.74 6.28 -9.40
CA VAL A 147 -4.43 7.57 -8.76
C VAL A 147 -2.95 7.89 -8.97
N ASP A 148 -2.06 6.92 -8.72
CA ASP A 148 -0.62 7.12 -8.89
C ASP A 148 -0.25 7.35 -10.36
N ARG A 149 -0.99 6.73 -11.30
CA ARG A 149 -0.94 7.08 -12.72
C ARG A 149 -1.28 8.55 -12.98
N ALA A 150 -2.40 9.01 -12.44
CA ALA A 150 -2.82 10.39 -12.58
C ALA A 150 -1.79 11.35 -11.97
N MET A 151 -1.16 10.98 -10.86
CA MET A 151 -0.09 11.78 -10.24
C MET A 151 1.12 11.95 -11.15
N VAL A 152 1.58 10.89 -11.82
CA VAL A 152 2.69 11.00 -12.79
C VAL A 152 2.31 11.94 -13.94
N ARG A 153 1.11 11.81 -14.49
CA ARG A 153 0.61 12.68 -15.57
C ARG A 153 0.51 14.15 -15.11
N ASN A 154 0.02 14.37 -13.89
CA ASN A 154 -0.07 15.69 -13.28
C ASN A 154 1.33 16.30 -13.04
N LEU A 155 2.32 15.52 -12.63
CA LEU A 155 3.71 16.02 -12.53
C LEU A 155 4.22 16.48 -13.87
N CYS A 156 4.01 15.68 -14.92
CA CYS A 156 4.41 16.04 -16.28
C CYS A 156 3.75 17.33 -16.74
N ALA A 157 2.45 17.48 -16.53
CA ALA A 157 1.77 18.74 -16.78
C ALA A 157 2.38 19.92 -15.98
N MET A 158 2.73 19.70 -14.70
CA MET A 158 3.38 20.72 -13.86
C MET A 158 4.78 21.10 -14.35
N VAL A 159 5.59 20.15 -14.80
CA VAL A 159 6.96 20.44 -15.25
C VAL A 159 7.04 20.88 -16.71
N GLY A 160 5.91 20.84 -17.43
CA GLY A 160 5.81 21.17 -18.86
C GLY A 160 6.31 20.05 -19.77
N GLU A 161 6.24 18.80 -19.30
CA GLU A 161 6.65 17.59 -20.01
C GLU A 161 5.43 16.73 -20.37
N THR A 162 5.61 15.75 -21.26
CA THR A 162 4.54 14.83 -21.68
C THR A 162 4.72 13.47 -21.01
N PRO A 163 3.67 12.90 -20.38
CA PRO A 163 3.76 11.57 -19.80
C PRO A 163 3.90 10.51 -20.89
N VAL A 164 4.72 9.49 -20.66
CA VAL A 164 4.95 8.39 -21.59
C VAL A 164 4.45 7.09 -21.00
N ALA A 165 3.55 6.41 -21.73
CA ALA A 165 3.06 5.10 -21.37
C ALA A 165 4.08 4.01 -21.75
N VAL A 166 4.31 3.07 -20.83
CA VAL A 166 5.13 1.87 -21.04
C VAL A 166 4.18 0.72 -21.35
N ASP A 167 3.90 0.51 -22.63
CA ASP A 167 3.13 -0.63 -23.12
C ASP A 167 4.04 -1.74 -23.68
N ALA A 168 3.46 -2.78 -24.27
CA ALA A 168 4.23 -3.88 -24.86
C ALA A 168 5.13 -3.46 -26.04
N SER A 169 4.86 -2.32 -26.68
CA SER A 169 5.68 -1.76 -27.77
C SER A 169 6.90 -1.01 -27.24
N HIS A 170 6.80 -0.43 -26.05
CA HIS A 170 7.89 0.28 -25.38
C HIS A 170 9.05 -0.68 -25.01
N PRO A 171 10.33 -0.29 -25.17
CA PRO A 171 11.47 -1.16 -24.84
C PRO A 171 11.46 -1.68 -23.41
N TRP A 172 11.03 -0.84 -22.45
CA TRP A 172 10.92 -1.22 -21.05
C TRP A 172 9.68 -2.08 -20.71
N GLY A 173 8.73 -2.22 -21.64
CA GLY A 173 7.53 -3.04 -21.48
C GLY A 173 7.67 -4.48 -21.99
N ALA A 174 8.89 -4.93 -22.28
CA ALA A 174 9.16 -6.27 -22.83
C ALA A 174 8.60 -7.41 -21.95
N SER A 175 8.51 -7.21 -20.63
CA SER A 175 7.91 -8.18 -19.71
C SER A 175 6.45 -8.47 -20.03
N LEU A 176 5.68 -7.49 -20.53
CA LEU A 176 4.29 -7.71 -20.94
C LEU A 176 4.18 -8.76 -22.06
N LYS A 177 5.14 -8.78 -23.00
CA LYS A 177 5.20 -9.80 -24.07
C LYS A 177 5.49 -11.19 -23.51
N GLN A 178 6.41 -11.27 -22.54
CA GLN A 178 6.74 -12.53 -21.87
C GLN A 178 5.51 -13.09 -21.14
N VAL A 179 4.81 -12.24 -20.40
CA VAL A 179 3.55 -12.60 -19.73
C VAL A 179 2.46 -13.03 -20.70
N SER A 180 2.32 -12.30 -21.81
CA SER A 180 1.37 -12.66 -22.86
C SER A 180 1.66 -14.06 -23.43
N ALA A 181 2.93 -14.39 -23.65
CA ALA A 181 3.35 -15.66 -24.23
C ALA A 181 2.99 -16.88 -23.36
N TYR A 182 3.14 -16.80 -22.03
CA TYR A 182 2.84 -17.95 -21.16
C TYR A 182 1.39 -17.99 -20.64
N THR A 183 0.67 -16.86 -20.64
CA THR A 183 -0.73 -16.81 -20.17
C THR A 183 -1.76 -16.90 -21.29
N GLY A 184 -1.37 -16.61 -22.53
CA GLY A 184 -2.28 -16.48 -23.68
C GLY A 184 -3.15 -15.22 -23.66
N LYS A 185 -3.05 -14.37 -22.62
CA LYS A 185 -3.76 -13.09 -22.57
C LYS A 185 -2.99 -12.05 -23.40
N SER A 186 -3.67 -11.41 -24.35
CA SER A 186 -3.04 -10.36 -25.16
C SER A 186 -2.58 -9.19 -24.29
N ALA A 187 -1.35 -8.73 -24.52
CA ALA A 187 -0.81 -7.50 -23.92
C ALA A 187 -1.17 -6.24 -24.74
N ASN A 188 -2.02 -6.36 -25.76
CA ASN A 188 -2.47 -5.21 -26.55
C ASN A 188 -3.24 -4.24 -25.65
N ASN A 189 -2.91 -2.95 -25.73
CA ASN A 189 -3.48 -1.88 -24.92
C ASN A 189 -3.23 -2.01 -23.41
N VAL A 190 -2.32 -2.90 -22.97
CA VAL A 190 -1.92 -2.99 -21.57
C VAL A 190 -0.80 -2.00 -21.31
N VAL A 191 -1.01 -1.13 -20.32
CA VAL A 191 0.00 -0.19 -19.84
C VAL A 191 0.58 -0.72 -18.54
N LEU A 192 1.90 -0.93 -18.52
CA LEU A 192 2.64 -1.40 -17.36
C LEU A 192 2.89 -0.27 -16.36
N ALA A 193 3.21 0.91 -16.88
CA ALA A 193 3.61 2.11 -16.15
C ALA A 193 3.34 3.35 -17.00
N ASP A 194 3.21 4.50 -16.36
CA ASP A 194 3.44 5.80 -17.01
C ASP A 194 4.69 6.42 -16.36
N TYR A 195 5.52 7.10 -17.14
CA TYR A 195 6.65 7.86 -16.61
C TYR A 195 6.65 9.31 -17.05
N CYS A 196 7.27 10.13 -16.23
CA CYS A 196 7.61 11.51 -16.47
C CYS A 196 9.12 11.69 -16.31
N PHE A 197 9.78 12.24 -17.33
CA PHE A 197 11.21 12.51 -17.29
C PHE A 197 11.44 14.02 -17.30
N ILE A 198 12.28 14.52 -16.39
CA ILE A 198 12.66 15.94 -16.28
C ILE A 198 14.10 16.07 -16.78
N PRO A 199 14.32 16.46 -18.04
CA PRO A 199 15.64 16.37 -18.68
C PRO A 199 16.71 17.23 -17.99
N GLN A 200 16.35 18.40 -17.46
CA GLN A 200 17.28 19.36 -16.85
C GLN A 200 18.00 18.77 -15.62
N TYR A 201 17.38 17.79 -14.97
CA TYR A 201 17.90 17.14 -13.77
C TYR A 201 18.16 15.65 -13.96
N SER A 202 17.88 15.08 -15.13
CA SER A 202 17.85 13.62 -15.34
C SER A 202 17.03 12.90 -14.26
N THR A 203 15.90 13.49 -13.88
CA THR A 203 14.99 12.90 -12.88
C THR A 203 13.94 12.07 -13.59
N LEU A 204 13.82 10.80 -13.23
CA LEU A 204 12.80 9.90 -13.73
C LEU A 204 11.77 9.64 -12.64
N VAL A 205 10.50 9.84 -12.96
CA VAL A 205 9.38 9.52 -12.09
C VAL A 205 8.49 8.54 -12.82
N THR A 206 8.21 7.38 -12.23
CA THR A 206 7.40 6.36 -12.87
C THR A 206 6.42 5.71 -11.92
N SER A 207 5.30 5.22 -12.44
CA SER A 207 4.35 4.39 -11.71
C SER A 207 4.55 2.89 -12.01
N PHE A 208 3.90 2.05 -11.20
CA PHE A 208 3.71 0.62 -11.45
C PHE A 208 2.38 0.18 -10.83
N TYR A 209 1.58 -0.54 -11.62
CA TYR A 209 0.19 -0.86 -11.26
C TYR A 209 -0.01 -2.28 -10.72
N HIS A 210 -0.76 -2.40 -9.63
CA HIS A 210 -1.20 -3.68 -9.06
C HIS A 210 -2.70 -3.71 -8.77
N TYR A 211 -3.20 -4.87 -8.33
CA TYR A 211 -4.62 -5.14 -8.08
C TYR A 211 -4.96 -5.24 -6.58
N GLY A 212 -4.36 -4.36 -5.77
CA GLY A 212 -4.52 -4.40 -4.31
C GLY A 212 -3.85 -5.61 -3.65
N ALA A 213 -4.41 -6.01 -2.51
CA ALA A 213 -3.99 -7.10 -1.64
C ALA A 213 -4.54 -8.47 -2.05
N ASP A 214 -5.29 -8.54 -3.15
CA ASP A 214 -5.93 -9.75 -3.66
C ASP A 214 -4.96 -10.94 -3.78
N THR A 215 -5.40 -12.10 -3.30
CA THR A 215 -4.69 -13.38 -3.42
C THR A 215 -5.45 -14.40 -4.24
N ASP A 216 -6.72 -14.13 -4.54
CA ASP A 216 -7.66 -15.13 -5.01
C ASP A 216 -7.98 -14.91 -6.50
N GLU A 217 -7.25 -13.99 -7.14
CA GLU A 217 -7.36 -13.65 -8.57
C GLU A 217 -8.79 -13.18 -8.92
N LEU A 218 -9.41 -12.44 -7.99
CA LEU A 218 -10.78 -11.92 -8.10
C LEU A 218 -10.99 -11.18 -9.42
N TRP A 219 -9.98 -10.43 -9.84
CA TRP A 219 -10.03 -9.56 -11.01
C TRP A 219 -9.92 -10.30 -12.34
N ARG A 220 -9.61 -11.61 -12.34
CA ARG A 220 -9.36 -12.38 -13.57
C ARG A 220 -10.52 -12.35 -14.56
N ALA A 221 -11.75 -12.29 -14.07
CA ALA A 221 -12.96 -12.24 -14.90
C ALA A 221 -13.17 -10.87 -15.58
N GLN A 222 -12.48 -9.82 -15.12
CA GLN A 222 -12.66 -8.48 -15.66
C GLN A 222 -12.03 -8.36 -17.05
N PRO A 223 -12.70 -7.72 -18.03
CA PRO A 223 -12.16 -7.59 -19.39
C PRO A 223 -10.78 -6.94 -19.44
N SER A 224 -10.59 -5.95 -18.56
CA SER A 224 -9.43 -5.07 -18.48
C SER A 224 -8.27 -5.67 -17.67
N TYR A 225 -8.46 -6.83 -17.04
CA TYR A 225 -7.44 -7.53 -16.28
C TYR A 225 -6.32 -8.06 -17.18
N PHE A 226 -5.08 -7.89 -16.72
CA PHE A 226 -3.89 -8.50 -17.31
C PHE A 226 -3.08 -9.22 -16.23
N PRO A 227 -2.78 -10.53 -16.41
CA PRO A 227 -2.07 -11.32 -15.41
C PRO A 227 -0.62 -10.84 -15.18
N PRO A 228 0.04 -11.28 -14.10
CA PRO A 228 -0.55 -12.02 -12.97
C PRO A 228 -1.43 -11.11 -12.09
N GLY A 229 -2.35 -11.68 -11.33
CA GLY A 229 -3.23 -10.94 -10.43
C GLY A 229 -2.55 -10.63 -9.11
N SER A 230 -1.92 -11.64 -8.49
CA SER A 230 -1.28 -11.46 -7.19
C SER A 230 -0.12 -10.46 -7.22
N PHE A 231 -0.06 -9.61 -6.19
CA PHE A 231 0.95 -8.56 -6.06
C PHE A 231 2.37 -9.11 -6.19
N GLU A 232 2.70 -10.18 -5.46
CA GLU A 232 4.03 -10.78 -5.42
C GLU A 232 4.49 -11.29 -6.79
N SER A 233 3.59 -11.92 -7.54
CA SER A 233 3.87 -12.38 -8.91
C SER A 233 4.05 -11.21 -9.87
N ARG A 234 3.24 -10.14 -9.73
CA ARG A 234 3.38 -8.93 -10.56
C ARG A 234 4.72 -8.27 -10.34
N LEU A 235 5.19 -8.17 -9.09
CA LEU A 235 6.50 -7.58 -8.82
C LEU A 235 7.62 -8.35 -9.52
N LYS A 236 7.61 -9.68 -9.45
CA LYS A 236 8.65 -10.53 -10.07
C LYS A 236 8.58 -10.55 -11.59
N SER A 237 7.39 -10.72 -12.15
CA SER A 237 7.21 -10.92 -13.59
C SER A 237 7.17 -9.61 -14.37
N LEU A 238 6.80 -8.49 -13.73
CA LEU A 238 6.59 -7.21 -14.40
C LEU A 238 7.48 -6.09 -13.87
N LEU A 239 7.46 -5.79 -12.56
CA LEU A 239 8.23 -4.67 -11.99
C LEU A 239 9.74 -4.90 -12.07
N GLN A 240 10.23 -6.07 -11.65
CA GLN A 240 11.66 -6.34 -11.60
C GLN A 240 12.32 -6.27 -13.00
N PRO A 241 11.74 -6.87 -14.06
CA PRO A 241 12.24 -6.65 -15.42
C PRO A 241 12.14 -5.20 -15.87
N TYR A 242 11.05 -4.49 -15.52
CA TYR A 242 10.88 -3.09 -15.87
C TYR A 242 11.99 -2.19 -15.29
N LEU A 243 12.27 -2.34 -13.99
CA LEU A 243 13.37 -1.68 -13.29
C LEU A 243 14.74 -2.02 -13.89
N SER A 244 14.92 -3.26 -14.31
CA SER A 244 16.17 -3.66 -14.98
C SER A 244 16.28 -3.03 -16.37
N SER A 245 15.19 -2.99 -17.14
CA SER A 245 15.17 -2.44 -18.50
C SER A 245 15.38 -0.93 -18.52
N MET A 246 14.83 -0.17 -17.56
CA MET A 246 15.03 1.29 -17.51
C MET A 246 16.48 1.71 -17.31
N SER A 247 17.28 0.87 -16.62
CA SER A 247 18.68 1.17 -16.34
C SER A 247 19.66 0.55 -17.34
N SER A 248 19.31 -0.58 -17.97
CA SER A 248 20.21 -1.36 -18.83
C SER A 248 19.95 -1.27 -20.33
N SER A 249 18.76 -0.88 -20.76
CA SER A 249 18.46 -0.71 -22.19
C SER A 249 19.21 0.51 -22.74
N PRO A 250 19.58 0.53 -24.04
CA PRO A 250 20.00 1.76 -24.69
C PRO A 250 18.98 2.86 -24.42
N ALA A 251 19.47 4.08 -24.18
CA ALA A 251 18.62 5.22 -23.88
C ALA A 251 17.49 5.34 -24.91
N TYR A 252 16.25 5.27 -24.45
CA TYR A 252 15.08 5.42 -25.32
C TYR A 252 14.68 6.89 -25.33
N ASN A 253 14.69 7.52 -26.50
CA ASN A 253 14.51 8.96 -26.64
C ASN A 253 15.42 9.79 -25.71
N GLY A 254 16.65 9.31 -25.48
CA GLY A 254 17.62 9.96 -24.58
C GLY A 254 17.36 9.74 -23.09
N VAL A 255 16.37 8.92 -22.71
CA VAL A 255 16.03 8.61 -21.32
C VAL A 255 16.64 7.28 -20.89
N GLN A 256 17.36 7.30 -19.77
CA GLN A 256 17.89 6.10 -19.10
C GLN A 256 18.00 6.37 -17.59
N ALA A 257 17.53 5.43 -16.77
CA ALA A 257 17.70 5.50 -15.33
C ALA A 257 19.16 5.23 -14.94
N SER A 258 19.66 5.94 -13.93
CA SER A 258 21.03 5.76 -13.41
C SER A 258 21.25 4.39 -12.75
N SER A 259 20.18 3.79 -12.23
CA SER A 259 20.18 2.52 -11.51
C SER A 259 18.83 1.82 -11.71
N SER A 260 18.81 0.49 -11.56
CA SER A 260 17.56 -0.28 -11.46
C SER A 260 16.90 -0.14 -10.09
N GLN A 261 17.64 0.36 -9.10
CA GLN A 261 17.13 0.66 -7.77
C GLN A 261 16.61 2.10 -7.71
N PRO A 262 15.32 2.33 -7.38
CA PRO A 262 14.79 3.67 -7.17
C PRO A 262 15.41 4.35 -5.93
N ASP A 263 15.55 5.68 -5.99
CA ASP A 263 15.98 6.51 -4.87
C ASP A 263 14.85 6.75 -3.85
N LEU A 264 13.59 6.61 -4.29
CA LEU A 264 12.41 6.64 -3.44
C LEU A 264 11.32 5.75 -4.03
N VAL A 265 10.67 4.96 -3.18
CA VAL A 265 9.45 4.22 -3.53
C VAL A 265 8.29 4.74 -2.70
N VAL A 266 7.22 5.16 -3.38
CA VAL A 266 5.95 5.51 -2.73
C VAL A 266 5.00 4.34 -2.94
N PHE A 267 4.53 3.71 -1.87
CA PHE A 267 3.65 2.55 -1.92
C PHE A 267 2.26 2.91 -1.40
N SER A 268 1.22 2.44 -2.08
CA SER A 268 -0.18 2.58 -1.67
C SER A 268 -0.96 1.30 -1.99
N SER A 269 -1.87 0.90 -1.10
CA SER A 269 -2.92 -0.08 -1.39
C SER A 269 -4.17 0.32 -0.61
N GLY A 270 -5.33 0.30 -1.27
CA GLY A 270 -6.61 0.57 -0.61
C GLY A 270 -7.79 0.59 -1.56
N LEU A 271 -7.72 1.32 -2.68
CA LEU A 271 -8.88 1.45 -3.59
C LEU A 271 -9.29 0.12 -4.23
N TRP A 272 -8.33 -0.70 -4.66
CA TRP A 272 -8.62 -2.07 -5.12
C TRP A 272 -9.22 -2.96 -4.03
N ASP A 273 -8.75 -2.81 -2.79
CA ASP A 273 -9.25 -3.60 -1.66
C ASP A 273 -10.70 -3.23 -1.33
N LEU A 274 -10.99 -1.93 -1.32
CA LEU A 274 -12.35 -1.39 -1.15
C LEU A 274 -13.27 -1.80 -2.31
N ALA A 275 -12.78 -1.78 -3.54
CA ALA A 275 -13.53 -2.21 -4.71
C ALA A 275 -13.89 -3.70 -4.64
N ALA A 276 -12.95 -4.55 -4.22
CA ALA A 276 -13.20 -5.98 -4.02
C ALA A 276 -14.31 -6.20 -3.00
N TRP A 277 -14.22 -5.54 -1.84
CA TRP A 277 -15.21 -5.68 -0.79
C TRP A 277 -16.58 -5.10 -1.14
N ALA A 278 -16.64 -4.03 -1.93
CA ALA A 278 -17.91 -3.51 -2.43
C ALA A 278 -18.62 -4.53 -3.34
N MET A 279 -17.88 -5.21 -4.22
CA MET A 279 -18.42 -6.29 -5.06
C MET A 279 -18.83 -7.53 -4.24
N GLU A 280 -18.03 -7.90 -3.24
CA GLU A 280 -18.34 -9.01 -2.32
C GLU A 280 -19.61 -8.70 -1.51
N ASP A 281 -19.69 -7.51 -0.92
CA ASP A 281 -20.84 -7.05 -0.15
C ASP A 281 -22.12 -7.06 -0.99
N ASP A 282 -22.07 -6.53 -2.23
CA ASP A 282 -23.22 -6.56 -3.14
C ASP A 282 -23.65 -7.99 -3.47
N SER A 283 -22.70 -8.88 -3.78
CA SER A 283 -22.99 -10.28 -4.11
C SER A 283 -23.62 -11.05 -2.94
N GLU A 284 -23.26 -10.71 -1.71
CA GLU A 284 -23.80 -11.29 -0.48
C GLU A 284 -25.03 -10.53 0.06
N HIS A 285 -25.49 -9.50 -0.66
CA HIS A 285 -26.60 -8.62 -0.24
C HIS A 285 -26.37 -7.96 1.13
N LEU A 286 -25.10 -7.64 1.42
CA LEU A 286 -24.65 -6.91 2.60
C LEU A 286 -24.58 -5.40 2.32
N ASP A 287 -24.49 -4.62 3.39
CA ASP A 287 -24.32 -3.17 3.29
C ASP A 287 -22.90 -2.80 2.84
N ALA A 288 -22.73 -2.53 1.54
CA ALA A 288 -21.50 -2.04 0.93
C ALA A 288 -21.07 -0.64 1.43
N THR A 289 -21.95 0.06 2.15
CA THR A 289 -21.69 1.37 2.74
C THR A 289 -21.35 1.31 4.22
N GLY A 290 -21.53 0.16 4.88
CA GLY A 290 -21.24 -0.01 6.31
C GLY A 290 -19.75 0.00 6.65
N ASP A 291 -19.41 -0.13 7.93
CA ASP A 291 -18.01 -0.24 8.36
C ASP A 291 -17.35 -1.54 7.87
N LEU A 292 -16.03 -1.51 7.65
CA LEU A 292 -15.23 -2.71 7.45
C LEU A 292 -15.21 -3.55 8.73
N SER A 293 -15.36 -4.87 8.58
CA SER A 293 -15.27 -5.81 9.70
C SER A 293 -13.83 -5.99 10.18
N ASP A 294 -13.67 -6.36 11.46
CA ASP A 294 -12.36 -6.69 12.04
C ASP A 294 -11.61 -7.73 11.20
N LYS A 295 -12.33 -8.75 10.70
CA LYS A 295 -11.75 -9.78 9.83
C LYS A 295 -11.13 -9.21 8.55
N ARG A 296 -11.79 -8.23 7.91
CA ARG A 296 -11.27 -7.57 6.69
C ARG A 296 -10.04 -6.72 7.01
N LEU A 297 -10.09 -5.98 8.12
CA LEU A 297 -8.96 -5.16 8.57
C LEU A 297 -7.75 -6.02 8.95
N GLU A 298 -7.93 -7.09 9.72
CA GLU A 298 -6.87 -8.04 10.08
C GLU A 298 -6.30 -8.76 8.87
N TRP A 299 -7.15 -9.19 7.93
CA TRP A 299 -6.70 -9.78 6.66
C TRP A 299 -5.86 -8.78 5.86
N TRP A 300 -6.33 -7.54 5.72
CA TRP A 300 -5.63 -6.50 4.98
C TRP A 300 -4.27 -6.19 5.63
N ARG A 301 -4.25 -6.05 6.97
CA ARG A 301 -3.01 -5.92 7.76
C ARG A 301 -2.03 -7.06 7.45
N SER A 302 -2.50 -8.31 7.50
CA SER A 302 -1.68 -9.49 7.17
C SER A 302 -1.12 -9.43 5.74
N ARG A 303 -1.91 -8.96 4.77
CA ARG A 303 -1.47 -8.83 3.38
C ARG A 303 -0.45 -7.72 3.16
N MET A 304 -0.54 -6.60 3.88
CA MET A 304 0.45 -5.53 3.77
C MET A 304 1.85 -6.00 4.16
N VAL A 305 1.96 -6.87 5.17
CA VAL A 305 3.24 -7.52 5.53
C VAL A 305 3.82 -8.26 4.33
N ASP A 306 3.03 -9.12 3.69
CA ASP A 306 3.49 -9.92 2.55
C ASP A 306 3.90 -9.04 1.36
N MET A 307 3.07 -8.06 1.02
CA MET A 307 3.30 -7.16 -0.11
C MET A 307 4.57 -6.34 0.10
N LEU A 308 4.75 -5.73 1.27
CA LEU A 308 5.92 -4.91 1.56
C LEU A 308 7.20 -5.74 1.69
N VAL A 309 7.12 -6.97 2.21
CA VAL A 309 8.24 -7.92 2.21
C VAL A 309 8.66 -8.26 0.79
N GLU A 310 7.73 -8.53 -0.11
CA GLU A 310 8.06 -8.86 -1.50
C GLU A 310 8.54 -7.64 -2.29
N LEU A 311 7.91 -6.48 -2.09
CA LEU A 311 8.33 -5.21 -2.69
C LEU A 311 9.78 -4.92 -2.35
N ARG A 312 10.15 -5.05 -1.07
CA ARG A 312 11.54 -4.83 -0.60
C ARG A 312 12.56 -5.73 -1.30
N LYS A 313 12.20 -7.00 -1.59
CA LYS A 313 13.10 -7.91 -2.31
C LYS A 313 13.34 -7.47 -3.75
N VAL A 314 12.33 -6.89 -4.40
CA VAL A 314 12.41 -6.46 -5.80
C VAL A 314 13.10 -5.11 -5.95
N ILE A 315 12.81 -4.13 -5.09
CA ILE A 315 13.36 -2.77 -5.21
C ILE A 315 14.77 -2.62 -4.59
N GLY A 316 15.22 -3.61 -3.83
CA GLY A 316 16.48 -3.55 -3.07
C GLY A 316 16.29 -3.10 -1.61
N SER A 317 17.19 -3.56 -0.73
CA SER A 317 17.05 -3.36 0.72
C SER A 317 17.21 -1.90 1.15
N SER A 318 18.00 -1.09 0.43
CA SER A 318 18.31 0.29 0.80
C SER A 318 17.34 1.35 0.25
N ALA A 319 16.45 1.00 -0.69
CA ALA A 319 15.50 1.97 -1.24
C ALA A 319 14.47 2.37 -0.18
N PRO A 320 14.33 3.65 0.18
CA PRO A 320 13.33 4.07 1.16
C PRO A 320 11.92 3.84 0.61
N ILE A 321 11.02 3.36 1.48
CA ILE A 321 9.59 3.20 1.17
C ILE A 321 8.82 4.23 1.98
N ALA A 322 8.18 5.17 1.29
CA ALA A 322 7.11 6.00 1.83
C ALA A 322 5.78 5.28 1.63
N TRP A 323 5.14 4.88 2.73
CA TRP A 323 3.82 4.25 2.68
C TRP A 323 2.76 5.34 2.73
N ARG A 324 2.09 5.57 1.60
CA ARG A 324 1.06 6.59 1.42
C ARG A 324 -0.31 6.11 1.93
N SER A 325 -1.06 6.98 2.62
CA SER A 325 -2.48 6.73 2.92
C SER A 325 -3.35 6.84 1.67
N THR A 326 -4.44 6.08 1.68
CA THR A 326 -5.50 6.26 0.69
C THR A 326 -6.14 7.61 0.90
N HIS A 327 -6.34 8.33 -0.20
CA HIS A 327 -6.71 9.73 -0.16
C HIS A 327 -8.23 9.87 0.04
N MET A 328 -8.67 10.82 0.85
CA MET A 328 -10.09 11.02 1.16
C MET A 328 -10.68 12.07 0.22
N SER A 329 -11.04 11.69 -1.00
CA SER A 329 -11.87 12.53 -1.87
C SER A 329 -13.35 12.31 -1.58
N MET A 330 -14.16 13.34 -1.77
CA MET A 330 -15.60 13.14 -1.88
C MET A 330 -15.91 12.36 -3.16
N SER A 331 -16.27 11.08 -3.01
CA SER A 331 -16.70 10.28 -4.14
C SER A 331 -17.95 10.91 -4.79
N THR A 332 -17.95 10.89 -6.10
CA THR A 332 -19.10 11.27 -6.92
C THR A 332 -19.91 10.02 -7.28
N ALA A 333 -21.16 10.19 -7.73
CA ALA A 333 -21.96 9.07 -8.25
C ALA A 333 -21.32 8.33 -9.45
N LYS A 334 -20.25 8.91 -10.01
CA LYS A 334 -19.46 8.38 -11.11
C LYS A 334 -18.29 7.51 -10.65
N ASP A 335 -17.89 7.59 -9.38
CA ASP A 335 -16.76 6.85 -8.84
C ASP A 335 -17.16 5.41 -8.47
N THR A 336 -17.34 4.59 -9.50
CA THR A 336 -17.78 3.20 -9.39
C THR A 336 -16.63 2.22 -9.60
N VAL A 337 -16.79 1.00 -9.09
CA VAL A 337 -15.81 -0.09 -9.29
C VAL A 337 -15.54 -0.32 -10.78
N GLU A 338 -16.58 -0.30 -11.61
CA GLU A 338 -16.48 -0.48 -13.06
C GLU A 338 -15.67 0.63 -13.72
N SER A 339 -15.92 1.89 -13.33
CA SER A 339 -15.15 3.03 -13.82
C SER A 339 -13.68 2.94 -13.39
N PHE A 340 -13.43 2.52 -12.15
CA PHE A 340 -12.09 2.29 -11.63
C PHE A 340 -11.34 1.21 -12.40
N ILE A 341 -11.94 0.04 -12.59
CA ILE A 341 -11.39 -1.06 -13.38
C ILE A 341 -11.06 -0.61 -14.81
N ALA A 342 -11.97 0.13 -15.45
CA ALA A 342 -11.77 0.63 -16.80
C ALA A 342 -10.60 1.63 -16.91
N SER A 343 -10.45 2.51 -15.90
CA SER A 343 -9.37 3.51 -15.86
C SER A 343 -7.96 2.91 -15.77
N THR A 344 -7.85 1.68 -15.24
CA THR A 344 -6.55 1.03 -14.99
C THR A 344 -5.91 0.46 -16.25
N SER A 345 -6.71 0.22 -17.30
CA SER A 345 -6.26 -0.46 -18.52
C SER A 345 -6.37 0.42 -19.77
N ALA A 346 -7.09 1.53 -19.70
CA ALA A 346 -7.25 2.42 -20.85
C ALA A 346 -6.05 3.36 -21.00
N ALA A 347 -5.51 3.55 -22.21
CA ALA A 347 -4.51 4.61 -22.47
C ALA A 347 -5.08 6.02 -22.16
N GLU A 348 -6.39 6.16 -22.34
CA GLU A 348 -7.17 7.38 -22.18
C GLU A 348 -8.18 7.28 -21.02
N PRO A 349 -8.61 8.40 -20.41
CA PRO A 349 -9.66 8.39 -19.39
C PRO A 349 -10.96 7.81 -19.93
N VAL A 350 -11.54 6.82 -19.23
CA VAL A 350 -12.85 6.26 -19.57
C VAL A 350 -13.94 7.08 -18.90
N ALA A 351 -14.98 7.45 -19.65
CA ALA A 351 -16.12 8.17 -19.10
C ALA A 351 -16.84 7.28 -18.06
N PRO A 352 -17.15 7.82 -16.86
CA PRO A 352 -17.75 7.01 -15.82
C PRO A 352 -19.18 6.57 -16.17
N THR A 353 -19.53 5.33 -15.81
CA THR A 353 -20.92 4.83 -15.87
C THR A 353 -21.57 5.04 -14.50
N GLY A 354 -22.64 5.86 -14.43
CA GLY A 354 -23.31 6.22 -13.18
C GLY A 354 -24.15 5.12 -12.51
N THR A 355 -24.00 3.86 -12.93
CA THR A 355 -24.83 2.70 -12.51
C THR A 355 -24.00 1.59 -11.86
N GLY A 356 -22.76 1.88 -11.47
CA GLY A 356 -21.83 0.89 -10.93
C GLY A 356 -21.73 0.90 -9.39
N HIS A 357 -20.94 -0.03 -8.85
CA HIS A 357 -20.79 -0.22 -7.40
C HIS A 357 -20.00 0.94 -6.78
N GLN A 358 -20.58 1.63 -5.80
CA GLN A 358 -19.85 2.59 -4.98
C GLN A 358 -18.92 1.84 -4.02
N PHE A 359 -17.68 2.30 -3.86
CA PHE A 359 -16.68 1.55 -3.08
C PHE A 359 -15.80 2.42 -2.17
N ALA A 360 -15.60 3.69 -2.51
CA ALA A 360 -14.66 4.57 -1.82
C ALA A 360 -15.36 5.47 -0.78
N HIS A 361 -15.91 4.86 0.27
CA HIS A 361 -16.56 5.61 1.34
C HIS A 361 -15.55 6.19 2.35
N PRO A 362 -15.69 7.45 2.81
CA PRO A 362 -14.71 8.11 3.68
C PRO A 362 -14.39 7.34 4.98
N HIS A 363 -15.39 6.72 5.63
CA HIS A 363 -15.16 5.96 6.85
C HIS A 363 -14.36 4.67 6.59
N ARG A 364 -14.63 3.94 5.49
CA ARG A 364 -13.84 2.75 5.11
C ARG A 364 -12.40 3.13 4.77
N ILE A 365 -12.20 4.25 4.07
CA ILE A 365 -10.87 4.80 3.79
C ILE A 365 -10.15 5.15 5.10
N ALA A 366 -10.86 5.79 6.04
CA ALA A 366 -10.30 6.11 7.36
C ALA A 366 -9.90 4.84 8.13
N GLN A 367 -10.74 3.79 8.14
CA GLN A 367 -10.40 2.51 8.78
C GLN A 367 -9.13 1.88 8.19
N LEU A 368 -8.95 1.90 6.86
CA LEU A 368 -7.71 1.43 6.22
C LEU A 368 -6.50 2.31 6.55
N ASN A 369 -6.67 3.64 6.60
CA ASN A 369 -5.59 4.55 6.94
C ASN A 369 -5.15 4.41 8.41
N GLU A 370 -6.08 4.17 9.33
CA GLU A 370 -5.75 3.85 10.73
C GLU A 370 -5.11 2.45 10.85
N ALA A 371 -5.58 1.46 10.09
CA ALA A 371 -4.92 0.15 10.00
C ALA A 371 -3.48 0.28 9.47
N ARG A 372 -3.23 1.13 8.46
CA ARG A 372 -1.88 1.47 7.99
C ARG A 372 -1.05 2.12 9.11
N LYS A 373 -1.59 3.12 9.81
CA LYS A 373 -0.87 3.81 10.89
C LYS A 373 -0.43 2.87 12.00
N SER A 374 -1.22 1.83 12.28
CA SER A 374 -0.85 0.82 13.28
C SER A 374 0.46 0.07 12.99
N PHE A 375 0.97 0.11 11.75
CA PHE A 375 2.27 -0.48 11.37
C PHE A 375 3.47 0.44 11.52
N LEU A 376 3.27 1.75 11.67
CA LEU A 376 4.38 2.70 11.62
C LEU A 376 5.21 2.64 12.91
N PRO A 377 4.57 2.59 14.09
CA PRO A 377 5.18 2.01 15.28
C PRO A 377 4.37 0.81 15.77
N LEU A 378 4.88 -0.41 15.59
CA LEU A 378 4.35 -1.56 16.34
C LEU A 378 4.75 -1.42 17.81
N LEU A 379 3.78 -1.16 18.68
CA LEU A 379 4.00 -0.92 20.11
C LEU A 379 3.65 -2.16 20.94
N GLY A 380 4.49 -2.43 21.95
CA GLY A 380 4.19 -3.41 22.99
C GLY A 380 4.13 -4.84 22.48
N ARG A 381 2.95 -5.48 22.59
CA ARG A 381 2.71 -6.87 22.17
C ARG A 381 2.04 -6.99 20.80
N ASP A 382 1.83 -5.87 20.09
CA ASP A 382 1.25 -5.96 18.75
C ASP A 382 2.24 -6.66 17.80
N SER A 383 1.71 -7.62 17.04
CA SER A 383 2.48 -8.31 16.02
C SER A 383 1.56 -8.74 14.90
N VAL A 384 2.00 -8.54 13.67
CA VAL A 384 1.23 -8.88 12.48
C VAL A 384 2.00 -9.91 11.69
N ARG A 385 1.34 -11.04 11.39
CA ARG A 385 1.92 -12.10 10.57
C ARG A 385 1.42 -12.02 9.15
N GLY A 386 2.34 -12.04 8.19
CA GLY A 386 2.05 -12.19 6.78
C GLY A 386 1.37 -13.52 6.45
N LYS A 387 0.32 -13.48 5.64
CA LYS A 387 -0.46 -14.67 5.24
C LYS A 387 0.39 -15.60 4.39
N LEU A 388 1.15 -15.06 3.44
CA LEU A 388 1.96 -15.81 2.47
C LEU A 388 3.42 -15.94 2.88
N SER A 389 4.06 -14.83 3.24
CA SER A 389 5.47 -14.76 3.65
C SER A 389 5.74 -15.50 4.96
N LYS A 390 4.72 -15.63 5.81
CA LYS A 390 4.81 -16.09 7.20
C LYS A 390 5.72 -15.24 8.09
N THR A 391 6.26 -14.14 7.56
CA THR A 391 7.05 -13.14 8.27
C THR A 391 6.16 -12.52 9.35
N ILE A 392 6.72 -12.35 10.54
CA ILE A 392 6.04 -11.67 11.65
C ILE A 392 6.73 -10.32 11.79
N TRP A 393 5.96 -9.25 11.76
CA TRP A 393 6.41 -7.94 12.18
C TRP A 393 6.00 -7.69 13.62
N SER A 394 6.92 -7.18 14.39
CA SER A 394 6.79 -6.75 15.78
C SER A 394 7.70 -5.56 16.01
N GLN A 395 7.61 -4.96 17.19
CA GLN A 395 8.45 -3.83 17.60
C GLN A 395 9.97 -4.06 17.37
N SER A 396 10.44 -5.31 17.43
CA SER A 396 11.86 -5.65 17.32
C SER A 396 12.35 -5.92 15.89
N ASN A 397 11.46 -6.14 14.93
CA ASN A 397 11.84 -6.59 13.59
C ASN A 397 11.03 -5.97 12.43
N GLU A 398 10.15 -5.00 12.71
CA GLU A 398 9.43 -4.26 11.68
C GLU A 398 10.40 -3.54 10.73
N PRO A 399 10.10 -3.50 9.42
CA PRO A 399 10.88 -2.71 8.49
C PRO A 399 10.66 -1.22 8.76
N TYR A 400 11.68 -0.42 8.51
CA TYR A 400 11.50 1.02 8.48
C TYR A 400 10.65 1.44 7.27
N LEU A 401 9.52 2.07 7.55
CA LEU A 401 8.58 2.64 6.59
C LEU A 401 8.38 4.11 6.96
N ARG A 402 8.43 4.99 5.97
CA ARG A 402 8.17 6.43 6.14
C ARG A 402 6.65 6.66 6.02
N ASP A 403 6.05 7.37 6.95
CA ASP A 403 4.64 7.74 6.84
C ASP A 403 4.46 8.90 5.86
N MET A 404 3.63 8.68 4.84
CA MET A 404 3.15 9.74 3.96
C MET A 404 1.62 9.89 4.16
N PRO A 405 1.17 10.75 5.11
CA PRO A 405 -0.24 10.89 5.50
C PRO A 405 -1.05 11.73 4.49
N PHE A 406 -1.04 11.31 3.23
CA PHE A 406 -1.65 12.04 2.13
C PHE A 406 -3.17 12.21 2.30
N GLY A 407 -3.90 11.16 2.64
CA GLY A 407 -5.35 11.24 2.84
C GLY A 407 -5.77 12.11 4.03
N GLU A 408 -4.93 12.22 5.05
CA GLU A 408 -5.13 13.09 6.20
C GLU A 408 -4.85 14.56 5.84
N VAL A 409 -3.77 14.82 5.09
CA VAL A 409 -3.39 16.17 4.62
C VAL A 409 -4.42 16.72 3.64
N THR A 410 -5.02 15.87 2.81
CA THR A 410 -5.99 16.29 1.80
C THR A 410 -7.45 16.23 2.26
N LEU A 411 -7.69 15.84 3.52
CA LEU A 411 -9.03 15.77 4.08
C LEU A 411 -9.75 17.12 3.99
N GLY A 412 -10.92 17.13 3.34
CA GLY A 412 -11.76 18.32 3.24
C GLY A 412 -11.31 19.36 2.21
N LEU A 413 -10.32 19.06 1.37
CA LEU A 413 -10.00 19.91 0.22
C LEU A 413 -11.18 19.95 -0.77
N PRO A 414 -11.54 21.14 -1.29
CA PRO A 414 -12.76 21.33 -2.07
C PRO A 414 -12.77 20.56 -3.40
N LEU A 415 -14.00 20.19 -3.78
CA LEU A 415 -14.50 19.37 -4.90
C LEU A 415 -14.14 19.80 -6.34
N GLN A 416 -13.08 20.55 -6.61
CA GLN A 416 -12.58 20.69 -8.00
C GLN A 416 -11.87 19.41 -8.49
N GLN A 417 -12.34 18.26 -8.04
CA GLN A 417 -11.90 16.94 -8.44
C GLN A 417 -12.90 16.41 -9.47
N ASP A 418 -12.42 16.08 -10.67
CA ASP A 418 -13.27 15.49 -11.70
C ASP A 418 -13.74 14.08 -11.32
N SER A 419 -12.93 13.36 -10.55
CA SER A 419 -13.22 12.02 -10.02
C SER A 419 -12.30 11.67 -8.84
N LEU A 420 -12.62 10.59 -8.12
CA LEU A 420 -11.76 9.95 -7.11
C LEU A 420 -10.35 9.65 -7.64
N LEU A 421 -10.23 9.35 -8.94
CA LEU A 421 -9.01 8.84 -9.58
C LEU A 421 -8.15 9.94 -10.19
N THR A 422 -8.75 11.09 -10.48
CA THR A 422 -8.08 12.26 -11.07
C THR A 422 -8.26 13.46 -10.15
N PRO A 423 -7.63 13.44 -8.97
CA PRO A 423 -7.76 14.55 -8.06
C PRO A 423 -6.95 15.73 -8.62
N GLY A 424 -7.60 16.88 -8.75
CA GLY A 424 -7.15 18.00 -9.59
C GLY A 424 -5.70 18.47 -9.40
N LEU A 425 -5.18 19.10 -10.46
CA LEU A 425 -3.78 19.49 -10.62
C LEU A 425 -3.30 20.48 -9.54
N GLU A 426 -4.08 21.53 -9.26
CA GLU A 426 -3.60 22.71 -8.54
C GLU A 426 -3.34 22.44 -7.06
N SER A 427 -4.28 21.82 -6.35
CA SER A 427 -4.15 21.60 -4.90
C SER A 427 -3.74 20.17 -4.57
N TYR A 428 -4.38 19.19 -5.19
CA TYR A 428 -4.23 17.81 -4.77
C TYR A 428 -2.93 17.18 -5.26
N ALA A 429 -2.67 17.27 -6.57
CA ALA A 429 -1.43 16.79 -7.14
C ALA A 429 -0.23 17.58 -6.62
N PHE A 430 -0.36 18.89 -6.44
CA PHE A 430 0.72 19.72 -5.88
C PHE A 430 1.09 19.30 -4.45
N LEU A 431 0.11 19.07 -3.56
CA LEU A 431 0.37 18.59 -2.21
C LEU A 431 0.97 17.17 -2.21
N PHE A 432 0.46 16.27 -3.06
CA PHE A 432 1.05 14.94 -3.26
C PHE A 432 2.53 15.05 -3.59
N TRP A 433 2.87 15.81 -4.63
CA TRP A 433 4.26 15.95 -5.08
C TRP A 433 5.13 16.71 -4.08
N SER A 434 4.57 17.66 -3.33
CA SER A 434 5.27 18.32 -2.23
C SER A 434 5.67 17.33 -1.14
N MET A 435 4.81 16.36 -0.81
CA MET A 435 5.13 15.28 0.12
C MET A 435 6.16 14.31 -0.47
N VAL A 436 6.03 13.92 -1.74
CA VAL A 436 7.00 13.02 -2.40
C VAL A 436 8.40 13.65 -2.45
N PHE A 437 8.50 14.92 -2.85
CA PHE A 437 9.79 15.62 -2.89
C PHE A 437 10.36 15.88 -1.49
N PHE A 438 9.52 16.02 -0.46
CA PHE A 438 9.97 16.03 0.93
C PHE A 438 10.59 14.69 1.33
N GLU A 439 9.92 13.57 1.04
CA GLU A 439 10.45 12.23 1.36
C GLU A 439 11.73 11.91 0.57
N LEU A 440 11.83 12.37 -0.68
CA LEU A 440 13.05 12.24 -1.48
C LEU A 440 14.18 13.08 -0.87
N HIS A 441 13.90 14.33 -0.52
CA HIS A 441 14.86 15.24 0.13
C HIS A 441 15.40 14.64 1.44
N ASP A 442 14.51 14.09 2.26
CA ASP A 442 14.88 13.43 3.52
C ASP A 442 15.57 12.07 3.33
N SER A 443 15.59 11.54 2.10
CA SER A 443 16.30 10.30 1.76
C SER A 443 17.73 10.54 1.26
N VAL A 444 18.06 11.78 0.86
CA VAL A 444 19.36 12.11 0.24
C VAL A 444 20.26 13.00 1.11
N ILE A 445 19.80 13.40 2.30
CA ILE A 445 20.54 14.19 3.28
C ILE A 445 20.65 13.38 4.57
#